data_AF-A0A7W3LPH1-F1
#
_entry.id   AF-A0A7W3LPH1-F1
#
_cell.length_a   1.000
_cell.length_b   1.000
_cell.length_c   1.000
_cell.angle_alpha   90.00
_cell.angle_beta   90.00
_cell.angle_gamma   90.00
#
_symmetry.space_group_name_H-M   'P 1'
#
loop_
_entity.id
_entity.type
_entity.pdbx_description
1 polymer ?
#
loop_
_entity_poly.entity_id
_entity_poly.type
_entity_poly.pdbx_seq_one_letter_code
_entity_poly.pdbx_strand_id
1 'polypeptide(L)'
;MTEPTNADPVLDRLRDAARRRAQADREIRALLAYARHFTRPRPYRLADLATATGMSISGVRGAYTARDVELIADLFANRAARLPDDLINALDLMASSPPRS
;
A
#
# COMPACT_ATOMS: atom_id res chain seq x y z
N MET A 1 -28.37 28.90 -11.54
CA MET A 1 -28.77 27.66 -12.23
C MET A 1 -27.48 26.95 -12.57
N THR A 2 -27.03 26.03 -11.71
CA THR A 2 -25.73 25.36 -11.87
C THR A 2 -25.94 24.18 -12.81
N GLU A 3 -25.42 24.28 -14.03
CA GLU A 3 -25.40 23.17 -15.01
C GLU A 3 -24.79 21.93 -14.35
N PRO A 4 -25.41 20.74 -14.49
CA PRO A 4 -24.76 19.51 -14.06
C PRO A 4 -23.53 19.31 -14.95
N THR A 5 -22.33 19.37 -14.35
CA THR A 5 -21.10 18.99 -15.04
C THR A 5 -21.30 17.60 -15.60
N ASN A 6 -21.48 17.50 -16.92
CA ASN A 6 -21.60 16.25 -17.64
C ASN A 6 -20.24 15.56 -17.53
N ALA A 7 -20.04 14.80 -16.45
CA ALA A 7 -18.79 14.14 -16.17
C ALA A 7 -18.54 13.11 -17.27
N ASP A 8 -17.42 13.24 -17.98
CA ASP A 8 -17.05 12.33 -19.05
C ASP A 8 -16.90 10.91 -18.45
N PRO A 9 -17.73 9.95 -18.88
CA PRO A 9 -17.75 8.61 -18.29
C PRO A 9 -16.43 7.86 -18.47
N VAL A 10 -15.65 8.15 -19.52
CA VAL A 10 -14.32 7.57 -19.71
C VAL A 10 -13.33 8.14 -18.71
N LEU A 11 -13.34 9.47 -18.52
CA LEU A 11 -12.46 10.12 -17.56
C LEU A 11 -12.74 9.67 -16.12
N ASP A 12 -14.01 9.46 -15.77
CA ASP A 12 -14.36 8.94 -14.44
C ASP A 12 -13.88 7.51 -14.23
N ARG A 13 -14.05 6.64 -15.22
CA ARG A 13 -13.50 5.27 -15.17
C ARG A 13 -11.98 5.25 -15.07
N LEU A 14 -11.30 6.18 -15.74
CA LEU A 14 -9.85 6.33 -15.64
C LEU A 14 -9.42 6.82 -14.25
N ARG A 15 -10.15 7.76 -13.65
CA ARG A 15 -9.90 8.21 -12.27
C ARG A 15 -10.09 7.06 -11.27
N ASP A 16 -11.12 6.24 -11.45
CA ASP A 16 -11.35 5.04 -10.65
C ASP A 16 -10.21 4.02 -10.79
N ALA A 17 -9.78 3.75 -12.03
CA ALA A 17 -8.65 2.86 -12.30
C ALA A 17 -7.36 3.39 -11.66
N ALA A 18 -7.09 4.69 -11.77
CA ALA A 18 -5.93 5.33 -11.18
C ALA A 18 -5.96 5.25 -9.64
N ARG A 19 -7.13 5.46 -9.01
CA ARG A 19 -7.30 5.29 -7.56
C ARG A 19 -7.02 3.86 -7.11
N ARG A 20 -7.56 2.86 -7.82
CA ARG A 20 -7.31 1.44 -7.51
C ARG A 20 -5.84 1.08 -7.65
N ARG A 21 -5.18 1.55 -8.72
CA ARG A 21 -3.74 1.36 -8.90
C ARG A 21 -2.93 2.00 -7.77
N ALA A 22 -3.24 3.25 -7.42
CA ALA A 22 -2.55 3.94 -6.33
C ALA A 22 -2.75 3.25 -4.96
N GLN A 23 -3.90 2.63 -4.74
CA GLN A 23 -4.15 1.81 -3.55
C GLN A 23 -3.30 0.55 -3.56
N ALA A 24 -3.31 -0.21 -4.66
CA ALA A 24 -2.47 -1.40 -4.80
C ALA A 24 -0.98 -1.07 -4.64
N ASP A 25 -0.51 0.05 -5.21
CA ASP A 25 0.88 0.50 -5.06
C ASP A 25 1.22 0.80 -3.60
N ARG A 26 0.30 1.38 -2.82
CA ARG A 26 0.49 1.60 -1.37
C ARG A 26 0.57 0.29 -0.61
N GLU A 27 -0.33 -0.63 -0.90
CA GLU A 27 -0.38 -1.95 -0.28
C GLU A 27 0.93 -2.74 -0.52
N ILE A 28 1.39 -2.77 -1.76
CA ILE A 28 2.67 -3.41 -2.13
C ILE A 28 3.83 -2.79 -1.33
N ARG A 29 3.91 -1.47 -1.22
CA ARG A 29 4.99 -0.81 -0.44
C ARG A 29 4.95 -1.20 1.03
N ALA A 30 3.77 -1.22 1.64
CA ALA A 30 3.60 -1.61 3.03
C ALA A 30 3.99 -3.07 3.27
N LEU A 31 3.58 -3.99 2.40
CA LEU A 31 3.93 -5.41 2.48
C LEU A 31 5.45 -5.62 2.29
N LEU A 32 6.08 -4.90 1.35
CA LEU A 32 7.53 -4.97 1.16
C LEU A 32 8.30 -4.44 2.38
N ALA A 33 7.87 -3.31 2.96
CA ALA A 33 8.45 -2.78 4.18
C ALA A 33 8.32 -3.79 5.34
N TYR A 34 7.14 -4.36 5.53
CA TYR A 34 6.87 -5.40 6.52
C TYR A 34 7.78 -6.62 6.35
N ALA A 35 7.78 -7.20 5.14
CA ALA A 35 8.53 -8.41 4.79
C ALA A 35 10.06 -8.25 4.92
N ARG A 36 10.56 -7.01 4.86
CA ARG A 36 12.00 -6.72 4.97
C ARG A 36 12.45 -6.37 6.37
N HIS A 37 11.60 -5.70 7.15
CA HIS A 37 12.01 -5.11 8.43
C HIS A 37 11.41 -5.80 9.67
N PHE A 38 10.26 -6.46 9.53
CA PHE A 38 9.46 -6.92 10.68
C PHE A 38 9.27 -8.43 10.74
N THR A 39 9.60 -9.18 9.67
CA THR A 39 9.64 -10.65 9.72
C THR A 39 10.96 -11.19 10.29
N ARG A 40 10.85 -12.03 11.32
CA ARG A 40 11.96 -12.70 12.03
C ARG A 40 11.70 -14.21 12.07
N PRO A 41 12.74 -15.07 12.19
CA PRO A 41 14.16 -14.76 12.42
C PRO A 41 14.93 -14.34 11.16
N ARG A 42 14.39 -14.57 9.97
CA ARG A 42 15.01 -14.16 8.70
C ARG A 42 13.99 -13.41 7.83
N PRO A 43 14.30 -12.18 7.38
CA PRO A 43 13.43 -11.47 6.46
C PRO A 43 13.39 -12.17 5.10
N TYR A 44 12.32 -11.95 4.34
CA TYR A 44 12.19 -12.48 2.99
C TYR A 44 13.34 -12.03 2.09
N ARG A 45 13.76 -12.90 1.17
CA ARG A 45 14.81 -12.58 0.20
C ARG A 45 14.24 -11.60 -0.83
N LEU A 46 15.07 -10.66 -1.27
CA LEU A 46 14.66 -9.69 -2.30
C LEU A 46 14.27 -10.35 -3.62
N ALA A 47 14.85 -11.51 -3.95
CA ALA A 47 14.49 -12.28 -5.14
C ALA A 47 13.04 -12.79 -5.07
N ASP A 48 12.64 -13.36 -3.93
CA ASP A 48 11.28 -13.89 -3.74
C ASP A 48 10.24 -12.75 -3.82
N LEU A 49 10.56 -11.59 -3.22
CA LEU A 49 9.72 -10.40 -3.28
C LEU A 49 9.63 -9.81 -4.70
N ALA A 50 10.72 -9.82 -5.45
CA ALA A 50 10.76 -9.39 -6.83
C ALA A 50 9.88 -10.28 -7.72
N THR A 51 9.99 -11.60 -7.56
CA THR A 51 9.13 -12.58 -8.24
C THR A 51 7.66 -12.37 -7.90
N ALA A 52 7.31 -12.16 -6.62
CA ALA A 52 5.92 -11.98 -6.20
C ALA A 52 5.27 -10.70 -6.73
N THR A 53 6.05 -9.63 -6.91
CA THR A 53 5.55 -8.31 -7.35
C THR A 53 5.72 -8.06 -8.84
N GLY A 54 6.44 -8.93 -9.56
CA GLY A 54 6.86 -8.69 -10.94
C GLY A 54 7.87 -7.55 -11.09
N MET A 55 8.45 -7.06 -9.99
CA MET A 55 9.46 -5.99 -9.98
C MET A 55 10.86 -6.57 -10.18
N SER A 56 11.81 -5.72 -10.56
CA SER A 56 13.23 -6.06 -10.45
C SER A 56 13.67 -5.99 -8.98
N ILE A 57 14.76 -6.69 -8.62
CA ILE A 57 15.36 -6.62 -7.27
C ILE A 57 15.72 -5.17 -6.88
N SER A 58 16.21 -4.38 -7.84
CA SER A 58 16.48 -2.95 -7.61
C SER A 58 15.19 -2.16 -7.38
N GLY A 59 14.12 -2.50 -8.12
CA GLY A 59 12.79 -1.94 -7.93
C GLY A 59 12.25 -2.21 -6.53
N VAL A 60 12.36 -3.44 -6.03
CA VAL A 60 11.92 -3.80 -4.67
C VAL A 60 12.62 -2.95 -3.60
N ARG A 61 13.94 -2.73 -3.73
CA ARG A 61 14.70 -1.92 -2.77
C ARG A 61 14.29 -0.46 -2.74
N GLY A 62 13.91 0.10 -3.89
CA GLY A 62 13.46 1.48 -3.99
C GLY A 62 11.95 1.66 -3.84
N ALA A 63 11.19 0.56 -3.73
CA ALA A 63 9.73 0.60 -3.77
C ALA A 63 9.15 1.31 -2.55
N TYR A 64 9.71 1.08 -1.37
CA TYR A 64 9.23 1.62 -0.10
C TYR A 64 10.28 2.55 0.54
N THR A 65 9.81 3.48 1.35
CA THR A 65 10.60 4.54 1.97
C THR A 65 10.74 4.30 3.48
N ALA A 66 11.61 5.09 4.14
CA ALA A 66 11.70 5.08 5.60
C ALA A 66 10.36 5.38 6.28
N ARG A 67 9.56 6.29 5.70
CA ARG A 67 8.22 6.62 6.20
C ARG A 67 7.27 5.42 6.15
N ASP A 68 7.37 4.59 5.11
CA ASP A 68 6.57 3.36 5.02
C ASP A 68 7.00 2.39 6.15
N VAL A 69 8.29 2.29 6.47
CA VAL A 69 8.77 1.45 7.59
C VAL A 69 8.27 1.96 8.94
N GLU A 70 8.29 3.28 9.18
CA GLU A 70 7.80 3.91 10.41
C GLU A 70 6.29 3.67 10.61
N LEU A 71 5.49 3.87 9.56
CA LEU A 71 4.05 3.63 9.61
C LEU A 71 3.73 2.18 10.01
N ILE A 72 4.49 1.22 9.49
CA ILE A 72 4.34 -0.19 9.85
C ILE A 72 4.76 -0.42 11.30
N ALA A 73 5.86 0.19 11.76
CA ALA A 73 6.28 0.10 13.16
C ALA A 73 5.17 0.58 14.11
N ASP A 74 4.55 1.72 13.82
CA ASP A 74 3.47 2.31 14.63
C ASP A 74 2.23 1.40 14.65
N LEU A 75 1.84 0.85 13.49
CA LEU A 75 0.73 -0.09 13.41
C LEU A 75 0.98 -1.35 14.25
N PHE A 76 2.20 -1.89 14.22
CA PHE A 76 2.58 -3.09 15.00
C PHE A 76 2.83 -2.79 16.48
N ALA A 77 3.15 -1.55 16.85
CA ALA A 77 3.27 -1.13 18.24
C ALA A 77 1.88 -0.94 18.90
N ASN A 78 0.89 -0.47 18.14
CA ASN A 78 -0.44 -0.14 18.65
C ASN A 78 -1.50 -1.25 18.51
N ARG A 79 -1.24 -2.29 17.71
CA ARG A 79 -2.06 -3.51 17.67
C ARG A 79 -1.25 -4.65 18.26
N ALA A 80 -1.84 -5.44 19.17
CA ALA A 80 -1.29 -6.73 19.59
C ALA A 80 -1.25 -7.68 18.38
N ALA A 81 -0.24 -7.50 17.52
CA ALA A 81 -0.30 -7.90 16.12
C ALA A 81 -0.41 -9.42 15.94
N ARG A 82 -1.44 -9.85 15.21
CA ARG A 82 -1.51 -11.19 14.60
C ARG A 82 -1.55 -11.02 13.08
N LEU A 83 -0.39 -11.24 12.45
CA LEU A 83 -0.25 -11.61 11.02
C LEU A 83 -0.59 -10.51 9.97
N PRO A 84 -0.18 -10.70 8.70
CA PRO A 84 -0.36 -9.74 7.59
C PRO A 84 -1.80 -9.26 7.34
N ASP A 85 -2.82 -10.02 7.73
CA ASP A 85 -4.23 -9.64 7.51
C ASP A 85 -4.61 -8.36 8.28
N ASP A 86 -4.04 -8.15 9.47
CA ASP A 86 -4.23 -6.92 10.25
C ASP A 86 -3.65 -5.69 9.55
N LEU A 87 -2.58 -5.88 8.77
CA LEU A 87 -1.95 -4.81 7.99
C LEU A 87 -2.83 -4.43 6.79
N ILE A 88 -3.33 -5.42 6.04
CA ILE A 88 -4.22 -5.17 4.90
C ILE A 88 -5.48 -4.42 5.36
N ASN A 89 -6.11 -4.90 6.44
CA ASN A 89 -7.28 -4.24 7.04
C ASN A 89 -6.97 -2.81 7.53
N ALA A 90 -5.78 -2.56 8.08
CA ALA A 90 -5.37 -1.22 8.51
C ALA A 90 -5.15 -0.27 7.32
N LEU A 91 -4.50 -0.75 6.25
CA LEU A 91 -4.26 0.03 5.04
C LEU A 91 -5.56 0.37 4.30
N ASP A 92 -6.52 -0.56 4.27
CA ASP A 92 -7.84 -0.32 3.69
C ASP A 92 -8.66 0.67 4.53
N LEU A 93 -8.56 0.61 5.87
CA LEU A 93 -9.21 1.57 6.76
C LEU A 93 -8.61 2.99 6.61
N MET A 94 -7.27 3.08 6.46
CA MET A 94 -6.59 4.35 6.20
C MET A 94 -6.91 4.92 4.83
N ALA A 95 -7.10 4.07 3.81
CA ALA A 95 -7.46 4.49 2.46
C ALA A 95 -8.95 4.84 2.31
N SER A 96 -9.81 4.27 3.15
CA SER A 96 -11.26 4.50 3.17
C SER A 96 -11.67 5.75 3.98
N SER A 97 -10.73 6.40 4.67
CA SER A 97 -10.98 7.72 5.24
C SER A 97 -10.86 8.78 4.14
N PRO A 98 -11.95 9.50 3.77
CA PRO A 98 -11.83 10.61 2.84
C PRO A 98 -10.93 11.70 3.45
N PRO A 99 -10.20 12.48 2.63
CA PRO A 99 -9.57 13.69 3.14
C PRO A 99 -10.66 14.55 3.78
N ARG A 100 -10.52 14.85 5.09
CA ARG A 100 -11.41 15.80 5.75
C ARG A 100 -11.33 17.10 4.94
N SER A 101 -12.47 17.47 4.36
CA SER A 101 -12.64 18.71 3.58
C SER A 101 -12.46 19.93 4.46
#